data_AF-A0A4Y9XNE9-F1
#
_entry.id   AF-A0A4Y9XNE9-F1
#
_cell.length_a   1.000
_cell.length_b   1.000
_cell.length_c   1.000
_cell.angle_alpha   90.00
_cell.angle_beta   90.00
_cell.angle_gamma   90.00
#
_symmetry.space_group_name_H-M   'P 1'
#
loop_
_entity.id
_entity.type
_entity.pdbx_description
1 polymer ?
#
loop_
_entity_poly.entity_id
_entity_poly.type
_entity_poly.pdbx_seq_one_letter_code
_entity_poly.pdbx_strand_id
1 'polypeptide(L)'
;MACGWIEQRIHDYHYIVNTLLFPPLPSSDSEVPSTIYDTSHLFFFGDLNFRLAIPPSHPLAVLSHEELTRKLVTEADREALKDCDELHIERDERGSCFVGLREGEFWKFKCSYKYRLGEVDTFDRKRTPAWTDRIMYTAYTDSPDRPRESTIQNMLYTTIPSYTTSDHKPIVSLLLLPPSTSTPETTQPPTLRLPPHFTPSPDPYATLKRYTGRILGLILGYLWCLLTLVGAGSTVFGIGNFILGLGAWGWWRTRGPVLP
;
A
#
# COMPACT_ATOMS: atom_id res chain seq x y z
N MET A 1 1.83 -10.69 18.65
CA MET A 1 1.98 -11.48 17.41
C MET A 1 1.31 -10.77 16.23
N ALA A 2 1.91 -9.68 15.74
CA ALA A 2 1.47 -8.94 14.54
C ALA A 2 2.55 -8.86 13.44
N CYS A 3 3.69 -9.57 13.62
CA CYS A 3 4.84 -9.54 12.71
C CYS A 3 4.64 -10.25 11.36
N GLY A 4 3.49 -10.88 11.10
CA GLY A 4 3.35 -11.79 9.94
C GLY A 4 3.13 -11.13 8.57
N TRP A 5 2.91 -9.82 8.50
CA TRP A 5 2.47 -9.15 7.26
C TRP A 5 3.37 -8.00 6.81
N ILE A 6 4.45 -7.71 7.55
CA ILE A 6 5.39 -6.64 7.17
C ILE A 6 6.15 -7.01 5.89
N GLU A 7 6.61 -8.26 5.79
CA GLU A 7 7.26 -8.80 4.61
C GLU A 7 6.34 -8.73 3.39
N GLN A 8 5.04 -9.00 3.57
CA GLN A 8 4.06 -8.87 2.49
C GLN A 8 3.91 -7.42 2.03
N ARG A 9 3.83 -6.44 2.94
CA ARG A 9 3.75 -5.01 2.58
C ARG A 9 4.99 -4.54 1.83
N ILE A 10 6.17 -4.97 2.26
CA ILE A 10 7.44 -4.68 1.57
C ILE A 10 7.44 -5.33 0.19
N HIS A 11 7.02 -6.60 0.09
CA HIS A 11 6.87 -7.31 -1.17
C HIS A 11 5.89 -6.59 -2.11
N ASP A 12 4.74 -6.13 -1.61
CA ASP A 12 3.74 -5.41 -2.39
C ASP A 12 4.29 -4.08 -2.92
N TYR A 13 5.08 -3.35 -2.13
CA TYR A 13 5.80 -2.18 -2.59
C TYR A 13 6.76 -2.51 -3.75
N HIS A 14 7.61 -3.52 -3.61
CA HIS A 14 8.54 -3.93 -4.67
C HIS A 14 7.80 -4.43 -5.92
N TYR A 15 6.67 -5.12 -5.73
CA TYR A 15 5.80 -5.53 -6.82
C TYR A 15 5.27 -4.31 -7.59
N ILE A 16 4.80 -3.26 -6.89
CA ILE A 16 4.38 -2.01 -7.53
C ILE A 16 5.53 -1.38 -8.31
N VAL A 17 6.71 -1.22 -7.69
CA VAL A 17 7.90 -0.63 -8.33
C VAL A 17 8.25 -1.34 -9.64
N ASN A 18 8.20 -2.67 -9.64
CA ASN A 18 8.65 -3.48 -10.77
C ASN A 18 7.57 -3.74 -11.82
N THR A 19 6.27 -3.54 -11.50
CA THR A 19 5.16 -3.90 -12.42
C THR A 19 4.28 -2.72 -12.84
N LEU A 20 4.31 -1.60 -12.11
CA LEU A 20 3.71 -0.35 -12.55
C LEU A 20 4.66 0.35 -13.53
N LEU A 21 4.59 -0.08 -14.79
CA LEU A 21 5.49 0.34 -15.86
C LEU A 21 4.86 1.42 -16.74
N PHE A 22 5.70 2.31 -17.26
CA PHE A 22 5.36 3.39 -18.18
C PHE A 22 6.15 3.23 -19.48
N PRO A 23 5.77 3.95 -20.56
CA PRO A 23 6.58 4.00 -21.77
C PRO A 23 8.03 4.41 -21.47
N PRO A 24 9.00 3.96 -22.27
CA PRO A 24 10.39 4.41 -22.14
C PRO A 24 10.48 5.94 -22.11
N LEU A 25 11.50 6.46 -21.43
CA LEU A 25 11.76 7.90 -21.41
C LEU A 25 11.87 8.42 -22.86
N PRO A 26 11.26 9.57 -23.22
CA PRO A 26 11.16 10.02 -24.62
C PRO A 26 12.49 10.18 -25.39
N SER A 27 13.61 10.12 -24.68
CA SER A 27 14.94 10.35 -25.24
C SER A 27 15.94 9.25 -24.85
N SER A 28 15.43 8.12 -24.36
CA SER A 28 16.19 6.91 -24.10
C SER A 28 16.28 6.10 -25.39
N ASP A 29 17.49 5.66 -25.76
CA ASP A 29 17.71 4.70 -26.87
C ASP A 29 17.23 3.27 -26.50
N SER A 30 16.82 3.06 -25.24
CA SER A 30 16.29 1.80 -24.74
C SER A 30 14.77 1.71 -24.93
N GLU A 31 14.32 0.61 -25.51
CA GLU A 31 12.91 0.20 -25.60
C GLU A 31 12.36 -0.38 -24.28
N VAL A 32 13.20 -0.44 -23.24
CA VAL A 32 12.81 -0.98 -21.92
C VAL A 32 11.81 -0.02 -21.27
N PRO A 33 10.65 -0.52 -20.79
CA PRO A 33 9.68 0.31 -20.07
C PRO A 33 10.30 1.00 -18.85
N SER A 34 9.80 2.16 -18.48
CA SER A 34 10.28 2.86 -17.29
C SER A 34 9.48 2.46 -16.04
N THR A 35 10.09 2.58 -14.88
CA THR A 35 9.48 2.37 -13.55
C THR A 35 8.93 3.68 -12.99
N ILE A 36 8.28 3.63 -11.82
CA ILE A 36 7.82 4.84 -11.10
C ILE A 36 8.97 5.79 -10.73
N TYR A 37 10.21 5.30 -10.68
CA TYR A 37 11.38 6.10 -10.30
C TYR A 37 11.99 6.87 -11.48
N ASP A 38 11.64 6.51 -12.71
CA ASP A 38 12.07 7.20 -13.93
C ASP A 38 11.21 8.46 -14.18
N THR A 39 11.24 9.38 -13.20
CA THR A 39 10.47 10.62 -13.17
C THR A 39 11.32 11.76 -12.60
N SER A 40 10.87 13.01 -12.72
CA SER A 40 11.51 14.15 -12.04
C SER A 40 11.02 14.31 -10.59
N HIS A 41 9.77 13.93 -10.33
CA HIS A 41 9.13 14.00 -9.04
C HIS A 41 8.27 12.76 -8.86
N LEU A 42 8.35 12.12 -7.70
CA LEU A 42 7.54 10.96 -7.35
C LEU A 42 6.78 11.27 -6.08
N PHE A 43 5.46 11.05 -6.13
CA PHE A 43 4.57 11.09 -4.97
C PHE A 43 3.96 9.69 -4.81
N PHE A 44 4.11 9.11 -3.63
CA PHE A 44 3.58 7.78 -3.31
C PHE A 44 2.71 7.90 -2.07
N PHE A 45 1.44 7.51 -2.17
CA PHE A 45 0.51 7.64 -1.06
C PHE A 45 -0.62 6.62 -1.10
N GLY A 46 -1.26 6.41 0.06
CA GLY A 46 -2.41 5.52 0.22
C GLY A 46 -2.46 4.88 1.62
N ASP A 47 -3.36 3.91 1.78
CA ASP A 47 -3.35 3.00 2.93
C ASP A 47 -2.25 1.95 2.70
N LEU A 48 -1.07 2.23 3.26
CA LEU A 48 0.09 1.34 3.21
C LEU A 48 0.04 0.27 4.32
N ASN A 49 -0.86 0.45 5.28
CA ASN A 49 -1.21 -0.52 6.32
C ASN A 49 -0.05 -0.97 7.23
N PHE A 50 1.03 -0.19 7.30
CA PHE A 50 2.08 -0.34 8.30
C PHE A 50 1.56 -0.01 9.70
N ARG A 51 2.04 -0.75 10.70
CA ARG A 51 1.55 -0.73 12.08
C ARG A 51 2.64 -0.27 13.04
N LEU A 52 2.30 -0.18 14.32
CA LEU A 52 3.29 -0.05 15.39
C LEU A 52 3.91 -1.42 15.70
N ALA A 53 5.23 -1.52 15.56
CA ALA A 53 6.03 -2.66 15.97
C ALA A 53 6.79 -2.30 17.26
N ILE A 54 6.12 -2.41 18.40
CA ILE A 54 6.73 -2.17 19.71
C ILE A 54 7.60 -3.39 20.08
N PRO A 55 8.93 -3.26 20.16
CA PRO A 55 9.81 -4.36 20.51
C PRO A 55 9.52 -4.90 21.91
N PRO A 56 9.65 -6.20 22.21
CA PRO A 56 9.42 -6.74 23.55
C PRO A 56 10.29 -6.13 24.65
N SER A 57 11.47 -5.62 24.28
CA SER A 57 12.40 -4.92 25.17
C SER A 57 11.99 -3.47 25.46
N HIS A 58 11.05 -2.92 24.71
CA HIS A 58 10.63 -1.52 24.86
C HIS A 58 9.74 -1.36 26.09
N PRO A 59 9.88 -0.30 26.90
CA PRO A 59 9.06 -0.08 28.10
C PRO A 59 7.54 -0.10 27.83
N LEU A 60 7.15 0.31 26.62
CA LEU A 60 5.74 0.34 26.19
C LEU A 60 5.18 -1.04 25.81
N ALA A 61 6.01 -2.08 25.68
CA ALA A 61 5.57 -3.44 25.34
C ALA A 61 4.73 -4.11 26.44
N VAL A 62 4.88 -3.64 27.68
CA VAL A 62 4.14 -4.13 28.86
C VAL A 62 2.75 -3.49 28.95
N LEU A 63 2.51 -2.38 28.24
CA LEU A 63 1.25 -1.67 28.30
C LEU A 63 0.12 -2.49 27.68
N SER A 64 -1.05 -2.44 28.33
CA SER A 64 -2.29 -2.89 27.73
C SER A 64 -2.63 -2.07 26.49
N HIS A 65 -3.47 -2.63 25.62
CA HIS A 65 -3.94 -1.94 24.43
C HIS A 65 -4.61 -0.57 24.74
N GLU A 66 -5.32 -0.45 25.86
CA GLU A 66 -5.95 0.81 26.28
C GLU A 66 -4.92 1.83 26.80
N GLU A 67 -3.88 1.39 27.51
CA GLU A 67 -2.76 2.25 27.92
C GLU A 67 -1.98 2.77 26.72
N LEU A 68 -1.68 1.92 25.75
CA LEU A 68 -1.01 2.31 24.51
C LEU A 68 -1.86 3.31 23.71
N THR A 69 -3.17 3.07 23.64
CA THR A 69 -4.09 3.99 22.96
C THR A 69 -4.13 5.36 23.63
N ARG A 70 -4.09 5.42 24.97
CA ARG A 70 -4.01 6.70 25.71
C ARG A 70 -2.71 7.45 25.44
N LYS A 71 -1.59 6.73 25.27
CA LYS A 71 -0.32 7.33 24.87
C LYS A 71 -0.37 7.97 23.48
N LEU A 72 -1.14 7.43 22.54
CA LEU A 72 -1.25 8.01 21.19
C LEU A 72 -2.05 9.34 21.13
N VAL A 73 -2.59 9.82 22.25
CA VAL A 73 -3.40 11.04 22.31
C VAL A 73 -2.55 12.32 22.34
N THR A 74 -1.44 12.32 23.06
CA THR A 74 -0.57 13.52 23.19
C THR A 74 0.50 13.53 22.11
N GLU A 75 0.93 14.72 21.69
CA GLU A 75 1.98 14.84 20.67
C GLU A 75 3.33 14.30 21.17
N ALA A 76 3.71 14.62 22.41
CA ALA A 76 4.97 14.16 23.00
C ALA A 76 5.06 12.63 23.07
N ASP A 77 3.97 11.95 23.44
CA ASP A 77 3.93 10.49 23.47
C ASP A 77 3.92 9.89 22.05
N ARG A 78 3.27 10.54 21.06
CA ARG A 78 3.33 10.12 19.64
C ARG A 78 4.74 10.28 19.09
N GLU A 79 5.42 11.36 19.41
CA GLU A 79 6.82 11.58 19.02
C GLU A 79 7.72 10.47 19.57
N ALA A 80 7.54 10.09 20.83
CA ALA A 80 8.28 8.98 21.44
C ALA A 80 7.95 7.61 20.82
N LEU A 81 6.78 7.47 20.19
CA LEU A 81 6.32 6.24 19.54
C LEU A 81 6.67 6.16 18.06
N LYS A 82 7.15 7.25 17.43
CA LYS A 82 7.44 7.27 15.99
C LYS A 82 8.51 6.26 15.60
N ASP A 83 9.48 6.03 16.49
CA ASP A 83 10.59 5.08 16.28
C ASP A 83 10.13 3.61 16.38
N CYS A 84 8.88 3.37 16.82
CA CYS A 84 8.23 2.06 16.79
C CYS A 84 7.31 1.87 15.57
N ASP A 85 7.20 2.84 14.66
CA ASP A 85 6.38 2.73 13.45
C ASP A 85 7.09 1.85 12.41
N GLU A 86 6.42 0.80 11.93
CA GLU A 86 7.01 -0.14 10.98
C GLU A 86 7.47 0.53 9.68
N LEU A 87 6.71 1.51 9.15
CA LEU A 87 7.12 2.19 7.93
C LEU A 87 8.35 3.05 8.17
N HIS A 88 8.41 3.77 9.29
CA HIS A 88 9.58 4.54 9.68
C HIS A 88 10.82 3.64 9.79
N ILE A 89 10.72 2.51 10.49
CA ILE A 89 11.82 1.54 10.65
C ILE A 89 12.27 0.99 9.29
N GLU A 90 11.33 0.49 8.48
CA GLU A 90 11.65 -0.16 7.20
C GLU A 90 12.19 0.81 6.15
N ARG A 91 11.69 2.05 6.11
CA ARG A 91 12.16 3.10 5.19
C ARG A 91 13.46 3.74 5.66
N ASP A 92 13.51 4.25 6.90
CA ASP A 92 14.56 5.17 7.35
C ASP A 92 15.73 4.46 8.03
N GLU A 93 15.50 3.31 8.68
CA GLU A 93 16.56 2.57 9.39
C GLU A 93 17.09 1.40 8.56
N ARG A 94 16.20 0.64 7.91
CA ARG A 94 16.56 -0.57 7.15
C ARG A 94 16.75 -0.31 5.66
N GLY A 95 16.10 0.71 5.10
CA GLY A 95 16.11 0.98 3.67
C GLY A 95 15.52 -0.14 2.81
N SER A 96 14.55 -0.90 3.35
CA SER A 96 13.96 -2.07 2.69
C SER A 96 12.82 -1.71 1.72
N CYS A 97 12.21 -0.54 1.89
CA CYS A 97 11.13 -0.01 1.04
C CYS A 97 11.17 1.53 0.95
N PHE A 98 10.47 2.09 -0.04
CA PHE A 98 10.37 3.53 -0.30
C PHE A 98 11.73 4.28 -0.35
N VAL A 99 12.74 3.63 -0.94
CA VAL A 99 14.11 4.13 -0.98
C VAL A 99 14.18 5.48 -1.68
N GLY A 100 14.77 6.48 -1.00
CA GLY A 100 14.91 7.83 -1.53
C GLY A 100 13.64 8.68 -1.46
N LEU A 101 12.54 8.19 -0.89
CA LEU A 101 11.37 9.01 -0.60
C LEU A 101 11.46 9.60 0.82
N ARG A 102 10.90 10.80 0.98
CA ARG A 102 10.74 11.51 2.25
C ARG A 102 9.27 11.59 2.63
N GLU A 103 9.02 11.89 3.90
CA GLU A 103 7.70 12.09 4.46
C GLU A 103 7.74 13.25 5.47
N GLY A 104 6.61 13.94 5.65
CA GLY A 104 6.48 14.89 6.74
C GLY A 104 6.45 14.21 8.12
N GLU A 105 6.38 15.02 9.17
CA GLU A 105 6.33 14.51 10.55
C GLU A 105 4.96 13.90 10.88
N PHE A 106 4.75 12.65 10.46
CA PHE A 106 3.47 11.93 10.60
C PHE A 106 2.96 11.84 12.06
N TRP A 107 3.88 11.89 13.02
CA TRP A 107 3.57 11.82 14.45
C TRP A 107 2.94 13.11 15.01
N LYS A 108 2.95 14.22 14.28
CA LYS A 108 2.31 15.48 14.71
C LYS A 108 0.79 15.37 14.79
N PHE A 109 0.18 14.50 14.00
CA PHE A 109 -1.26 14.21 14.06
C PHE A 109 -1.53 12.81 14.62
N LYS A 110 -2.75 12.59 15.13
CA LYS A 110 -3.20 11.29 15.67
C LYS A 110 -3.24 10.23 14.56
N CYS A 111 -3.01 8.96 14.92
CA CYS A 111 -3.14 7.81 14.03
C CYS A 111 -4.40 7.91 13.15
N SER A 112 -4.29 7.60 11.85
CA SER A 112 -5.42 7.67 10.92
C SER A 112 -6.39 6.50 11.05
N TYR A 113 -5.99 5.42 11.73
CA TYR A 113 -6.74 4.17 11.90
C TYR A 113 -6.57 3.65 13.35
N LYS A 114 -7.50 2.94 13.99
CA LYS A 114 -8.86 2.54 13.57
C LYS A 114 -9.90 3.27 14.43
N TYR A 115 -10.75 4.07 13.82
CA TYR A 115 -11.81 4.81 14.52
C TYR A 115 -13.12 4.04 14.59
N ARG A 116 -13.94 4.36 15.60
CA ARG A 116 -15.35 3.94 15.62
C ARG A 116 -16.12 4.74 14.57
N LEU A 117 -16.91 4.05 13.74
CA LEU A 117 -17.74 4.70 12.72
C LEU A 117 -18.71 5.70 13.36
N GLY A 118 -18.86 6.86 12.73
CA GLY A 118 -19.66 7.97 13.24
C GLY A 118 -18.99 8.81 14.33
N GLU A 119 -17.83 8.41 14.85
CA GLU A 119 -17.13 9.14 15.91
C GLU A 119 -15.91 9.92 15.39
N VAL A 120 -15.70 11.11 15.95
CA VAL A 120 -14.63 12.03 15.53
C VAL A 120 -13.26 11.58 16.06
N ASP A 121 -13.18 11.26 17.36
CA ASP A 121 -11.90 11.15 18.06
C ASP A 121 -11.77 9.89 18.92
N THR A 122 -12.59 8.87 18.67
CA THR A 122 -12.53 7.62 19.44
C THR A 122 -12.05 6.45 18.61
N PHE A 123 -10.97 5.83 19.09
CA PHE A 123 -10.44 4.60 18.51
C PHE A 123 -11.29 3.38 18.87
N ASP A 124 -11.38 2.42 17.94
CA ASP A 124 -11.98 1.11 18.15
C ASP A 124 -10.98 0.19 18.86
N ARG A 125 -11.40 -0.39 19.99
CA ARG A 125 -10.60 -1.30 20.83
C ARG A 125 -10.22 -2.62 20.15
N LYS A 126 -10.78 -2.93 18.97
CA LYS A 126 -10.48 -4.15 18.22
C LYS A 126 -9.05 -4.19 17.68
N ARG A 127 -8.40 -3.03 17.46
CA ARG A 127 -7.04 -2.95 16.91
C ARG A 127 -6.28 -1.73 17.45
N THR A 128 -4.99 -1.91 17.72
CA THR A 128 -4.07 -0.81 18.07
C THR A 128 -4.11 0.28 16.99
N PRO A 129 -4.27 1.56 17.37
CA PRO A 129 -4.23 2.65 16.39
C PRO A 129 -2.87 2.73 15.69
N ALA A 130 -2.87 3.07 14.41
CA ALA A 130 -1.68 3.17 13.58
C ALA A 130 -1.83 4.24 12.48
N TRP A 131 -0.70 4.76 12.00
CA TRP A 131 -0.63 5.62 10.82
C TRP A 131 -0.54 4.75 9.56
N THR A 132 -1.68 4.16 9.18
CA THR A 132 -1.78 3.28 8.02
C THR A 132 -1.77 4.07 6.72
N ASP A 133 -2.31 5.28 6.75
CA ASP A 133 -2.43 6.18 5.60
C ASP A 133 -1.23 7.12 5.57
N ARG A 134 -0.47 7.15 4.47
CA ARG A 134 0.83 7.86 4.37
C ARG A 134 1.00 8.57 3.04
N ILE A 135 1.76 9.67 3.04
CA ILE A 135 2.11 10.44 1.82
C ILE A 135 3.61 10.68 1.82
N MET A 136 4.28 10.15 0.80
CA MET A 136 5.71 10.26 0.61
C MET A 136 6.02 10.93 -0.72
N TYR A 137 7.19 11.57 -0.80
CA TYR A 137 7.59 12.35 -1.97
C TYR A 137 9.11 12.40 -2.15
N THR A 138 9.56 12.65 -3.36
CA THR A 138 10.95 12.94 -3.70
C THR A 138 11.04 13.75 -4.99
N ALA A 139 12.08 14.57 -5.11
CA ALA A 139 12.39 15.35 -6.30
C ALA A 139 13.78 15.01 -6.84
N TYR A 140 14.01 15.24 -8.13
CA TYR A 140 15.31 15.04 -8.80
C TYR A 140 16.44 15.88 -8.20
N THR A 141 16.09 17.00 -7.55
CA THR A 141 16.99 17.88 -6.82
C THR A 141 17.39 17.33 -5.45
N ASP A 142 16.71 16.28 -4.96
CA ASP A 142 17.04 15.66 -3.68
C ASP A 142 18.29 14.78 -3.81
N SER A 143 19.20 14.87 -2.85
CA SER A 143 20.43 14.07 -2.84
C SER A 143 20.20 12.70 -2.20
N PRO A 144 20.69 11.60 -2.80
CA PRO A 144 20.71 10.30 -2.13
C PRO A 144 21.63 10.29 -0.89
N ASP A 145 22.62 11.19 -0.82
CA ASP A 145 23.54 11.31 0.32
C ASP A 145 22.90 11.98 1.54
N ARG A 146 21.74 12.62 1.36
CA ARG A 146 20.99 13.32 2.42
C ARG A 146 19.55 12.81 2.46
N PRO A 147 19.32 11.55 2.89
CA PRO A 147 18.01 10.89 2.79
C PRO A 147 16.91 11.59 3.60
N ARG A 148 17.26 12.37 4.62
CA ARG A 148 16.31 13.11 5.47
C ARG A 148 16.02 14.53 5.00
N GLU A 149 16.77 15.05 4.03
CA GLU A 149 16.57 16.40 3.49
C GLU A 149 15.84 16.30 2.16
N SER A 150 14.85 17.16 1.94
CA SER A 150 14.19 17.34 0.65
C SER A 150 14.11 18.82 0.30
N THR A 151 14.20 19.09 -1.00
CA THR A 151 13.93 20.38 -1.61
C THR A 151 12.44 20.67 -1.71
N ILE A 152 11.59 19.65 -1.63
CA ILE A 152 10.14 19.80 -1.46
C ILE A 152 9.88 20.21 -0.01
N GLN A 153 9.23 21.34 0.18
CA GLN A 153 8.83 21.81 1.51
C GLN A 153 7.43 21.29 1.84
N ASN A 154 7.30 20.61 2.97
CA ASN A 154 6.02 20.15 3.49
C ASN A 154 5.36 21.28 4.31
N MET A 155 4.43 22.01 3.70
CA MET A 155 3.75 23.14 4.34
C MET A 155 2.66 22.69 5.30
N LEU A 156 2.05 21.54 5.04
CA LEU A 156 1.00 20.96 5.86
C LEU A 156 1.05 19.44 5.72
N TYR A 157 0.98 18.73 6.83
CA TYR A 157 0.72 17.29 6.84
C TYR A 157 -0.13 16.93 8.06
N THR A 158 -1.40 16.59 7.83
CA THR A 158 -2.39 16.38 8.91
C THR A 158 -3.51 15.44 8.49
N THR A 159 -4.34 15.01 9.44
CA THR A 159 -5.63 14.35 9.20
C THR A 159 -6.78 15.36 9.15
N ILE A 160 -7.94 14.89 8.65
CA ILE A 160 -9.24 15.58 8.72
C ILE A 160 -10.16 14.80 9.70
N PRO A 161 -10.16 15.14 11.00
CA PRO A 161 -10.87 14.35 12.01
C PRO A 161 -12.40 14.33 11.87
N SER A 162 -12.96 15.39 11.28
CA SER A 162 -14.41 15.59 11.10
C SER A 162 -15.06 14.59 10.16
N TYR A 163 -14.28 13.85 9.35
CA TYR A 163 -14.80 12.80 8.49
C TYR A 163 -14.97 11.49 9.29
N THR A 164 -16.19 10.95 9.34
CA THR A 164 -16.55 9.84 10.25
C THR A 164 -17.25 8.66 9.58
N THR A 165 -17.39 8.67 8.25
CA THR A 165 -18.07 7.59 7.50
C THR A 165 -17.18 6.37 7.30
N SER A 166 -15.86 6.52 7.48
CA SER A 166 -14.87 5.44 7.47
C SER A 166 -14.24 5.31 8.86
N ASP A 167 -13.68 4.13 9.15
CA ASP A 167 -12.80 3.89 10.29
C ASP A 167 -11.37 4.43 10.06
N HIS A 168 -11.11 4.98 8.87
CA HIS A 168 -9.93 5.78 8.55
C HIS A 168 -10.26 7.27 8.52
N LYS A 169 -9.31 8.10 8.97
CA LYS A 169 -9.34 9.56 8.81
C LYS A 169 -8.55 9.95 7.56
N PRO A 170 -9.12 10.74 6.65
CA PRO A 170 -8.38 11.26 5.50
C PRO A 170 -7.13 12.02 5.95
N ILE A 171 -6.03 11.80 5.26
CA ILE A 171 -4.80 12.58 5.42
C ILE A 171 -4.67 13.58 4.26
N VAL A 172 -4.09 14.73 4.55
CA VAL A 172 -3.82 15.78 3.55
C VAL A 172 -2.39 16.25 3.72
N SER A 173 -1.71 16.48 2.60
CA SER A 173 -0.44 17.18 2.59
C SER A 173 -0.43 18.30 1.55
N LEU A 174 0.13 19.45 1.91
CA LEU A 174 0.40 20.57 1.02
C LEU A 174 1.92 20.68 0.82
N LEU A 175 2.35 20.48 -0.42
CA LEU A 175 3.76 20.43 -0.80
C LEU A 175 4.12 21.62 -1.68
N LEU A 176 5.15 22.38 -1.29
CA LEU A 176 5.74 23.42 -2.13
C LEU A 176 6.95 22.83 -2.85
N LEU A 177 6.86 22.77 -4.18
CA LEU A 177 7.92 22.23 -5.04
C LEU A 177 8.99 23.30 -5.31
N PRO A 178 10.25 22.91 -5.48
CA PRO A 178 11.29 23.84 -5.90
C PRO A 178 10.98 24.40 -7.31
N PRO A 179 11.38 25.64 -7.60
CA PRO A 179 11.23 26.20 -8.93
C PRO A 179 12.02 25.38 -9.95
N SER A 180 11.47 25.23 -11.16
CA SER A 180 12.16 24.55 -12.26
C SER A 180 13.47 25.25 -12.58
N THR A 181 14.59 24.53 -12.53
CA THR A 181 15.91 25.01 -12.94
C THR A 181 16.17 24.76 -14.43
N SER A 182 15.12 24.59 -15.24
CA SER A 182 15.27 24.26 -16.67
C SER A 182 16.10 25.33 -17.36
N THR A 183 17.31 24.96 -17.77
CA THR A 183 18.15 25.79 -18.63
C THR A 183 17.68 25.56 -20.06
N PRO A 184 17.61 26.59 -20.93
CA PRO A 184 17.15 26.44 -22.32
C PRO A 184 17.92 25.39 -23.16
N GLU A 185 19.09 24.94 -22.70
CA GLU A 185 19.90 23.90 -23.34
C GLU A 185 19.52 22.46 -22.91
N THR A 186 18.68 22.29 -21.88
CA THR A 186 18.29 20.96 -21.40
C THR A 186 17.18 20.38 -22.28
N THR A 187 17.54 19.45 -23.16
CA THR A 187 16.61 18.75 -24.05
C THR A 187 15.77 17.67 -23.36
N GLN A 188 16.10 17.29 -22.13
CA GLN A 188 15.47 16.16 -21.41
C GLN A 188 15.02 16.53 -19.99
N PRO A 189 13.88 16.00 -19.52
CA PRO A 189 13.50 16.13 -18.12
C PRO A 189 14.53 15.44 -17.22
N PRO A 190 14.94 16.06 -16.10
CA PRO A 190 15.82 15.40 -15.14
C PRO A 190 15.10 14.25 -14.44
N THR A 191 15.84 13.21 -14.07
CA THR A 191 15.32 12.02 -13.37
C THR A 191 15.78 11.98 -11.92
N LEU A 192 15.06 11.22 -11.09
CA LEU A 192 15.41 11.00 -9.69
C LEU A 192 16.82 10.42 -9.54
N ARG A 193 17.55 10.92 -8.54
CA ARG A 193 18.87 10.40 -8.16
C ARG A 193 18.70 9.36 -7.06
N LEU A 194 18.98 8.10 -7.39
CA LEU A 194 18.86 6.98 -6.46
C LEU A 194 20.21 6.58 -5.86
N PRO A 195 20.24 6.02 -4.64
CA PRO A 195 21.46 5.48 -4.07
C PRO A 195 21.90 4.21 -4.82
N PRO A 196 23.20 3.89 -4.84
CA PRO A 196 23.76 2.83 -5.69
C PRO A 196 23.28 1.41 -5.32
N HIS A 197 22.80 1.21 -4.10
CA HIS A 197 22.28 -0.09 -3.64
C HIS A 197 20.84 -0.35 -4.09
N PHE A 198 20.17 0.63 -4.70
CA PHE A 198 18.77 0.52 -5.12
C PHE A 198 18.64 0.83 -6.60
N THR A 199 18.33 -0.20 -7.38
CA THR A 199 18.12 -0.10 -8.83
C THR A 199 16.78 -0.72 -9.18
N PRO A 200 15.70 0.08 -9.25
CA PRO A 200 14.42 -0.36 -9.78
C PRO A 200 14.60 -0.94 -11.17
N SER A 201 14.01 -2.11 -11.43
CA SER A 201 14.08 -2.74 -12.73
C SER A 201 12.70 -3.26 -13.13
N PRO A 202 12.24 -3.01 -14.37
CA PRO A 202 11.00 -3.56 -14.86
C PRO A 202 10.98 -5.09 -14.78
N ASP A 203 9.89 -5.65 -14.24
CA ASP A 203 9.65 -7.09 -14.27
C ASP A 203 9.33 -7.51 -15.71
N PRO A 204 10.13 -8.37 -16.36
CA PRO A 204 9.90 -8.80 -17.73
C PRO A 204 8.57 -9.56 -17.89
N TYR A 205 8.02 -10.09 -16.80
CA TYR A 205 6.73 -10.78 -16.79
C TYR A 205 5.56 -9.89 -16.33
N ALA A 206 5.75 -8.58 -16.12
CA ALA A 206 4.70 -7.68 -15.65
C ALA A 206 3.43 -7.75 -16.53
N THR A 207 3.61 -7.67 -17.85
CA THR A 207 2.51 -7.77 -18.83
C THR A 207 1.81 -9.12 -18.75
N LEU A 208 2.58 -10.22 -18.69
CA LEU A 208 2.03 -11.57 -18.56
C LEU A 208 1.21 -11.70 -17.27
N LYS A 209 1.80 -11.34 -16.12
CA LYS A 209 1.15 -11.36 -14.80
C LYS A 209 -0.15 -10.55 -14.80
N ARG A 210 -0.15 -9.35 -15.41
CA ARG A 210 -1.34 -8.50 -15.53
C ARG A 210 -2.47 -9.19 -16.28
N TYR A 211 -2.19 -9.75 -17.46
CA TYR A 211 -3.23 -10.41 -18.26
C TYR A 211 -3.68 -11.74 -17.64
N THR A 212 -2.76 -12.54 -17.10
CA THR A 212 -3.10 -13.77 -16.37
C THR A 212 -3.99 -13.45 -15.17
N GLY A 213 -3.62 -12.48 -14.34
CA GLY A 213 -4.44 -12.06 -13.20
C GLY A 213 -5.82 -11.54 -13.60
N ARG A 214 -5.91 -10.75 -14.68
CA ARG A 214 -7.18 -10.26 -15.21
C ARG A 214 -8.07 -11.39 -15.73
N ILE A 215 -7.51 -12.35 -16.47
CA ILE A 215 -8.26 -13.50 -16.99
C ILE A 215 -8.74 -14.38 -15.85
N LEU A 216 -7.88 -14.71 -14.88
CA LEU A 216 -8.27 -15.48 -13.70
C LEU A 216 -9.37 -14.77 -12.90
N GLY A 217 -9.24 -13.47 -12.69
CA GLY A 217 -10.26 -12.66 -12.02
C GLY A 217 -11.60 -12.69 -12.76
N LEU A 218 -11.59 -12.59 -14.09
CA LEU A 218 -12.79 -12.72 -14.92
C LEU A 218 -13.40 -14.11 -14.83
N ILE A 219 -12.60 -15.18 -14.92
CA ILE A 219 -13.07 -16.56 -14.79
C ILE A 219 -13.75 -16.78 -13.43
N LEU A 220 -13.08 -16.39 -12.35
CA LEU A 220 -13.63 -16.50 -11.00
C LEU A 220 -14.92 -15.67 -10.85
N GLY A 221 -14.95 -14.46 -11.41
CA GLY A 221 -16.15 -13.61 -11.42
C GLY A 221 -17.32 -14.25 -12.16
N TYR A 222 -17.10 -14.83 -13.34
CA TYR A 222 -18.14 -15.52 -14.10
C TYR A 222 -18.61 -16.81 -13.41
N LEU A 223 -17.71 -17.58 -12.82
CA LEU A 223 -18.07 -18.76 -12.02
C LEU A 223 -18.94 -18.37 -10.82
N TRP A 224 -18.57 -17.29 -10.12
CA TRP A 224 -19.35 -16.77 -9.01
C TRP A 224 -20.74 -16.28 -9.43
N CYS A 225 -20.81 -15.58 -10.57
CA CYS A 225 -22.07 -15.14 -11.17
C CYS A 225 -22.96 -16.33 -11.55
N LEU A 226 -22.40 -17.36 -12.19
CA LEU A 226 -23.12 -18.58 -12.57
C LEU A 226 -23.66 -19.31 -11.34
N LEU A 227 -22.86 -19.50 -10.29
CA LEU A 227 -23.31 -20.11 -9.05
C LEU A 227 -24.48 -19.31 -8.46
N THR A 228 -24.35 -18.00 -8.40
CA THR A 228 -25.41 -17.12 -7.88
C THR A 228 -26.69 -17.23 -8.73
N LEU A 229 -26.58 -17.31 -10.06
CA LEU A 229 -27.71 -17.46 -10.97
C LEU A 229 -28.40 -18.82 -10.83
N VAL A 230 -27.64 -19.92 -10.79
CA VAL A 230 -28.15 -21.29 -10.54
C VAL A 230 -28.81 -21.40 -9.16
N GLY A 231 -28.37 -20.57 -8.21
CA GLY A 231 -28.96 -20.43 -6.88
C GLY A 231 -30.09 -19.41 -6.77
N ALA A 232 -30.66 -18.96 -7.89
CA ALA A 232 -31.74 -17.97 -7.95
C ALA A 232 -31.44 -16.68 -7.14
N GLY A 233 -30.20 -16.20 -7.20
CA GLY A 233 -29.74 -15.02 -6.47
C GLY A 233 -28.97 -15.31 -5.18
N SER A 234 -28.88 -16.58 -4.76
CA SER A 234 -28.14 -17.00 -3.57
C SER A 234 -26.99 -17.94 -3.94
N THR A 235 -25.75 -17.52 -3.68
CA THR A 235 -24.57 -18.35 -3.95
C THR A 235 -24.59 -19.67 -3.17
N VAL A 236 -25.15 -19.70 -1.95
CA VAL A 236 -25.27 -20.93 -1.13
C VAL A 236 -26.18 -21.96 -1.81
N PHE A 237 -27.37 -21.53 -2.26
CA PHE A 237 -28.27 -22.41 -3.01
C PHE A 237 -27.64 -22.83 -4.34
N GLY A 238 -26.88 -21.94 -4.97
CA GLY A 238 -26.12 -22.22 -6.19
C GLY A 238 -25.12 -23.34 -6.05
N ILE A 239 -24.30 -23.30 -4.99
CA ILE A 239 -23.34 -24.35 -4.65
C ILE A 239 -24.07 -25.67 -4.39
N GLY A 240 -25.16 -25.64 -3.62
CA GLY A 240 -25.99 -26.82 -3.35
C GLY A 240 -26.53 -27.47 -4.62
N ASN A 241 -27.14 -26.66 -5.50
CA ASN A 241 -27.66 -27.10 -6.79
C ASN A 241 -26.57 -27.66 -7.71
N PHE A 242 -25.37 -27.06 -7.72
CA PHE A 242 -24.23 -27.55 -8.48
C PHE A 242 -23.75 -28.93 -7.99
N ILE A 243 -23.61 -29.12 -6.68
CA ILE A 243 -23.21 -30.42 -6.09
C ILE A 243 -24.25 -31.50 -6.38
N LEU A 244 -25.55 -31.19 -6.21
CA LEU A 244 -26.64 -32.10 -6.53
C LEU A 244 -26.65 -32.48 -8.01
N GLY A 245 -26.41 -31.50 -8.89
CA GLY A 245 -26.29 -31.70 -10.33
C GLY A 245 -25.12 -32.63 -10.70
N LEU A 246 -23.95 -32.44 -10.08
CA LEU A 246 -22.79 -33.34 -10.26
C LEU A 246 -23.10 -34.77 -9.79
N GLY A 247 -23.77 -34.92 -8.64
CA GLY A 247 -24.18 -36.23 -8.12
C GLY A 247 -25.17 -36.94 -9.05
N ALA A 248 -26.20 -36.22 -9.52
CA ALA A 248 -27.17 -36.74 -10.48
C ALA A 248 -26.53 -37.11 -11.82
N TRP A 249 -25.61 -36.29 -12.33
CA TRP A 249 -24.87 -36.57 -13.56
C TRP A 249 -23.94 -37.77 -13.43
N GLY A 250 -23.21 -37.87 -12.32
CA GLY A 250 -22.36 -39.04 -12.01
C GLY A 250 -23.19 -40.32 -11.96
N TRP A 251 -24.31 -40.29 -11.25
CA TRP A 251 -25.27 -41.40 -11.20
C TRP A 251 -25.79 -41.78 -12.60
N TRP A 252 -26.17 -40.80 -13.42
CA TRP A 252 -26.61 -41.03 -14.80
C TRP A 252 -25.52 -41.67 -15.67
N ARG A 253 -24.27 -41.22 -15.58
CA ARG A 253 -23.14 -41.79 -16.35
C ARG A 253 -22.80 -43.22 -15.95
N THR A 254 -22.98 -43.60 -14.68
CA THR A 254 -22.78 -44.99 -14.24
C THR A 254 -23.85 -45.95 -14.77
N ARG A 255 -24.97 -45.41 -15.28
CA ARG A 255 -25.98 -46.15 -16.03
C ARG A 255 -25.74 -45.98 -17.53
N GLY A 256 -24.67 -46.57 -18.07
CA GLY A 256 -24.52 -46.72 -19.52
C GLY A 256 -25.71 -47.49 -20.12
N PRO A 257 -26.07 -47.29 -21.40
CA PRO A 257 -27.22 -47.96 -21.99
C PRO A 257 -27.00 -49.48 -21.96
N VAL A 258 -27.84 -50.18 -21.22
CA VAL A 258 -28.03 -51.62 -21.41
C VAL A 258 -28.79 -51.74 -22.73
N LEU A 259 -28.05 -51.94 -23.83
CA LEU A 259 -28.70 -52.35 -25.08
C LEU A 259 -29.16 -53.81 -24.90
N PRO A 260 -30.42 -54.12 -25.25
CA PRO A 260 -31.00 -55.46 -25.13
C PRO A 260 -30.37 -56.47 -26.09
#